data_AF-A0A6G8UEI8-F1
#
_entry.id   AF-A0A6G8UEI8-F1
#
_cell.length_a   1.000
_cell.length_b   1.000
_cell.length_c   1.000
_cell.angle_alpha   90.00
_cell.angle_beta   90.00
_cell.angle_gamma   90.00
#
_symmetry.space_group_name_H-M   'P 1'
#
loop_
_entity.id
_entity.type
_entity.pdbx_description
1 polymer ?
#
loop_
_entity_poly.entity_id
_entity_poly.type
_entity_poly.pdbx_seq_one_letter_code
_entity_poly.pdbx_strand_id
1 'polypeptide(L)'
;MVSAEPDAPIFQRLRGAKGELSFTVRLSANSKESKFFGMLRPSFADIVVPEGPGQPLVQQTKLWEEDICHQRRGMPKVTVTQLGGHFAEGEGRIEISAINRHIGLLVPPDELTPGIKLDQGSDSFGVFYAFRAQSRNSRLNVDLKIYPIDCFL
;
A
#
# COMPACT_ATOMS: atom_id res chain seq x y z
N MET A 1 2.03 3.70 -3.34
CA MET A 1 1.41 3.63 -4.68
C MET A 1 0.55 2.37 -4.72
N VAL A 2 -0.57 2.39 -5.43
CA VAL A 2 -1.37 1.19 -5.68
C VAL A 2 -1.44 0.92 -7.17
N SER A 3 -1.20 -0.32 -7.56
CA SER A 3 -1.35 -0.79 -8.94
C SER A 3 -2.13 -2.09 -8.98
N ALA A 4 -2.59 -2.49 -10.16
CA ALA A 4 -3.24 -3.76 -10.38
C ALA A 4 -2.45 -4.58 -11.40
N GLU A 5 -2.42 -5.89 -11.22
CA GLU A 5 -1.82 -6.80 -12.20
C GLU A 5 -2.59 -6.76 -13.53
N PRO A 6 -1.96 -7.09 -14.67
CA PRO A 6 -2.62 -7.05 -15.97
C PRO A 6 -3.88 -7.92 -16.09
N ASP A 7 -3.93 -9.00 -15.33
CA ASP A 7 -5.05 -9.94 -15.27
C ASP A 7 -6.06 -9.64 -14.15
N ALA A 8 -5.93 -8.49 -13.48
CA ALA A 8 -6.80 -8.12 -12.37
C ALA A 8 -8.27 -8.00 -12.79
N PRO A 9 -9.23 -8.49 -11.97
CA PRO A 9 -10.66 -8.44 -12.29
C PRO A 9 -11.20 -7.04 -12.60
N ILE A 10 -10.61 -6.00 -12.02
CA ILE A 10 -11.01 -4.61 -12.25
C ILE A 10 -10.83 -4.18 -13.71
N PHE A 11 -9.81 -4.68 -14.41
CA PHE A 11 -9.57 -4.33 -15.82
C PHE A 11 -10.48 -5.09 -16.79
N GLN A 12 -11.14 -6.15 -16.35
CA GLN A 12 -12.08 -6.90 -17.19
C GLN A 12 -13.47 -6.29 -17.19
N ARG A 13 -13.87 -5.66 -16.08
CA ARG A 13 -15.28 -5.27 -15.84
C ARG A 13 -15.50 -3.78 -15.62
N LEU A 14 -14.46 -3.05 -15.22
CA LEU A 14 -14.62 -1.73 -14.60
C LEU A 14 -13.58 -0.72 -15.11
N ARG A 15 -13.18 -0.78 -16.38
CA ARG A 15 -12.30 0.25 -16.97
C ARG A 15 -13.05 1.58 -17.03
N GLY A 16 -12.44 2.67 -16.59
CA GLY A 16 -13.09 3.98 -16.48
C GLY A 16 -14.02 4.13 -15.28
N ALA A 17 -14.35 3.03 -14.57
CA ALA A 17 -15.16 3.07 -13.37
C ALA A 17 -14.50 3.87 -12.25
N LYS A 18 -15.33 4.45 -11.40
CA LYS A 18 -14.88 5.14 -10.19
C LYS A 18 -14.94 4.24 -8.98
N GLY A 19 -14.09 4.53 -8.00
CA GLY A 19 -14.07 3.80 -6.76
C GLY A 19 -13.27 4.48 -5.68
N GLU A 20 -13.16 3.77 -4.57
CA GLU A 20 -12.37 4.18 -3.43
C GLU A 20 -11.55 3.01 -2.92
N LEU A 21 -10.41 3.32 -2.31
CA LEU A 21 -9.55 2.36 -1.63
C LEU A 21 -9.12 2.93 -0.28
N SER A 22 -9.02 2.06 0.71
CA SER A 22 -8.46 2.36 2.02
C SER A 22 -7.50 1.27 2.45
N PHE A 23 -6.45 1.65 3.18
CA PHE A 23 -5.45 0.71 3.67
C PHE A 23 -5.27 0.87 5.17
N THR A 24 -4.89 -0.21 5.84
CA THR A 24 -4.37 -0.14 7.20
C THR A 24 -2.88 -0.48 7.18
N VAL A 25 -2.03 0.50 7.44
CA VAL A 25 -0.57 0.34 7.49
C VAL A 25 -0.10 0.38 8.94
N ARG A 26 0.47 -0.73 9.39
CA ARG A 26 1.17 -0.84 10.67
C ARG A 26 2.58 -0.28 10.52
N LEU A 27 2.88 0.77 11.27
CA LEU A 27 4.19 1.41 11.31
C LEU A 27 4.79 1.27 12.71
N SER A 28 6.01 0.76 12.79
CA SER A 28 6.81 0.76 14.00
C SER A 28 8.19 1.36 13.71
N ALA A 29 8.44 2.49 14.35
CA ALA A 29 9.69 3.23 14.30
C ALA A 29 10.26 3.28 15.71
N ASN A 30 11.21 2.38 15.99
CA ASN A 30 11.89 2.32 17.28
C ASN A 30 13.31 2.86 17.13
N SER A 31 13.65 3.88 17.90
CA SER A 31 15.00 4.37 18.14
C SER A 31 15.25 4.48 19.64
N LYS A 32 16.46 4.91 20.02
CA LYS A 32 16.77 5.18 21.43
C LYS A 32 16.03 6.44 21.91
N GLU A 33 15.80 7.38 21.01
CA GLU A 33 15.26 8.72 21.26
C GLU A 33 13.74 8.80 21.08
N SER A 34 13.13 7.89 20.32
CA SER A 34 11.68 7.84 20.07
C SER A 34 11.19 6.40 19.88
N LYS A 35 9.99 6.11 20.38
CA LYS A 35 9.28 4.86 20.12
C LYS A 35 7.93 5.21 19.52
N PHE A 36 7.85 5.23 18.20
CA PHE A 36 6.59 5.38 17.51
C PHE A 36 6.03 4.01 17.11
N PHE A 37 4.77 3.81 17.49
CA PHE A 37 3.94 2.71 17.02
C PHE A 37 2.59 3.27 16.62
N GLY A 38 2.15 3.00 15.40
CA GLY A 38 0.90 3.53 14.89
C GLY A 38 0.28 2.69 13.79
N MET A 39 -1.03 2.86 13.64
CA MET A 39 -1.82 2.31 12.54
C MET A 39 -2.27 3.48 11.66
N LEU A 40 -1.59 3.67 10.54
CA LEU A 40 -1.96 4.67 9.54
C LEU A 40 -3.13 4.12 8.71
N ARG A 41 -4.14 4.95 8.45
CA ARG A 41 -5.35 4.56 7.72
C ARG A 41 -5.62 5.49 6.53
N PRO A 42 -4.72 5.54 5.53
CA PRO A 42 -4.97 6.36 4.36
C PRO A 42 -6.18 5.85 3.57
N SER A 43 -6.96 6.78 3.05
CA SER A 43 -8.10 6.53 2.17
C SER A 43 -7.98 7.40 0.94
N PHE A 44 -8.45 6.87 -0.18
CA PHE A 44 -8.34 7.47 -1.51
C PHE A 44 -9.70 7.30 -2.17
N ALA A 45 -10.41 8.40 -2.33
CA ALA A 45 -11.69 8.45 -3.03
C ALA A 45 -11.47 8.85 -4.50
N ASP A 46 -12.54 8.79 -5.30
CA ASP A 46 -12.58 9.25 -6.69
C ASP A 46 -11.49 8.65 -7.60
N ILE A 47 -11.05 7.43 -7.28
CA ILE A 47 -10.08 6.70 -8.11
C ILE A 47 -10.78 6.28 -9.39
N VAL A 48 -10.20 6.63 -10.53
CA VAL A 48 -10.64 6.14 -11.83
C VAL A 48 -9.78 4.94 -12.22
N VAL A 49 -10.40 3.81 -12.52
CA VAL A 49 -9.68 2.63 -13.02
C VAL A 49 -9.12 2.96 -14.41
N PRO A 50 -7.80 2.84 -14.64
CA PRO A 50 -7.22 3.20 -15.92
C PRO A 50 -7.65 2.22 -17.02
N GLU A 51 -7.61 2.70 -18.26
CA GLU A 51 -8.00 1.93 -19.47
C GLU A 51 -7.15 0.68 -19.72
N GLY A 52 -5.94 0.64 -19.16
CA GLY A 52 -5.02 -0.46 -19.34
C GLY A 52 -4.07 -0.65 -18.17
N PRO A 53 -3.39 -1.80 -18.14
CA PRO A 53 -2.44 -2.11 -17.09
C PRO A 53 -1.19 -1.22 -17.17
N GLY A 54 -0.46 -1.14 -16.06
CA GLY A 54 0.78 -0.37 -15.96
C GLY A 54 0.60 1.07 -15.47
N GLN A 55 -0.63 1.58 -15.42
CA GLN A 55 -0.93 2.83 -14.70
C GLN A 55 -1.35 2.53 -13.25
N PRO A 56 -0.86 3.31 -12.27
CA PRO A 56 -1.26 3.11 -10.88
C PRO A 56 -2.70 3.59 -10.67
N LEU A 57 -3.46 2.83 -9.87
CA LEU A 57 -4.76 3.26 -9.33
C LEU A 57 -4.59 4.43 -8.37
N VAL A 58 -3.57 4.37 -7.53
CA VAL A 58 -3.25 5.43 -6.57
C VAL A 58 -1.80 5.83 -6.76
N GLN A 59 -1.60 7.09 -7.11
CA GLN A 59 -0.28 7.68 -7.26
C GLN A 59 0.51 7.64 -5.95
N GLN A 60 1.83 7.81 -6.05
CA GLN A 60 2.67 7.90 -4.86
C GLN A 60 2.22 9.07 -3.98
N THR A 61 1.90 8.78 -2.71
CA THR A 61 1.40 9.74 -1.73
C THR A 61 2.18 9.58 -0.43
N LYS A 62 2.57 10.70 0.20
CA LYS A 62 3.25 10.69 1.50
C LYS A 62 2.26 10.26 2.58
N LEU A 63 2.62 9.24 3.36
CA LEU A 63 1.77 8.70 4.42
C LEU A 63 2.20 9.15 5.83
N TRP A 64 3.50 9.35 6.02
CA TRP A 64 4.10 9.66 7.31
C TRP A 64 5.52 10.20 7.09
N GLU A 65 5.97 11.03 8.02
CA GLU A 65 7.31 11.61 8.06
C GLU A 65 7.75 11.67 9.54
N GLU A 66 9.04 11.53 9.77
CA GLU A 66 9.65 11.68 11.09
C GLU A 66 10.45 12.98 11.11
N ASP A 67 10.14 13.86 12.05
CA ASP A 67 10.82 15.14 12.20
C ASP A 67 12.04 15.05 13.13
N ILE A 68 12.25 13.89 13.78
CA ILE A 68 13.34 13.67 14.75
C ILE A 68 14.48 12.87 14.13
N CYS A 69 15.66 13.47 14.14
CA CYS A 69 16.90 12.82 13.76
C CYS A 69 17.35 11.75 14.76
N HIS A 70 17.69 10.57 14.25
CA HIS A 70 18.14 9.44 15.06
C HIS A 70 19.59 9.06 14.73
N GLN A 71 20.45 9.00 15.75
CA GLN A 71 21.88 8.73 15.57
C GLN A 71 22.19 7.24 15.34
N ARG A 72 21.32 6.32 15.79
CA ARG A 72 21.50 4.86 15.66
C ARG A 72 20.14 4.19 15.44
N ARG A 73 19.79 3.93 14.18
CA ARG A 73 18.48 3.36 13.84
C ARG A 73 18.58 2.36 12.69
N GLY A 74 17.88 1.24 12.84
CA GLY A 74 17.53 0.36 11.71
C GLY A 74 16.25 0.85 11.04
N MET A 75 15.99 0.42 9.81
CA MET A 75 14.80 0.86 9.07
C MET A 75 13.48 0.66 9.85
N PRO A 76 12.51 1.59 9.76
CA PRO A 76 11.18 1.36 10.30
C PRO A 76 10.58 0.06 9.75
N LYS A 77 9.85 -0.65 10.60
CA LYS A 77 9.03 -1.77 10.16
C LYS A 77 7.69 -1.23 9.67
N VAL A 78 7.41 -1.45 8.40
CA VAL A 78 6.16 -1.01 7.76
C VAL A 78 5.47 -2.23 7.17
N THR A 79 4.17 -2.37 7.41
CA THR A 79 3.41 -3.54 6.98
C THR A 79 1.99 -3.13 6.65
N VAL A 80 1.54 -3.33 5.41
CA VAL A 80 0.12 -3.26 5.08
C VAL A 80 -0.57 -4.46 5.69
N THR A 81 -1.66 -4.23 6.41
CA THR A 81 -2.39 -5.28 7.14
C THR A 81 -3.77 -5.53 6.57
N GLN A 82 -4.34 -4.52 5.92
CA GLN A 82 -5.66 -4.55 5.29
C GLN A 82 -5.66 -3.62 4.08
N LEU A 83 -6.41 -4.03 3.06
CA LEU A 83 -6.73 -3.28 1.85
C LEU A 83 -8.23 -3.46 1.60
N GLY A 84 -8.98 -2.37 1.70
CA GLY A 84 -10.42 -2.34 1.54
C GLY A 84 -10.85 -1.32 0.50
N GLY A 85 -12.10 -1.40 0.06
CA GLY A 85 -12.69 -0.42 -0.84
C GLY A 85 -13.58 -1.07 -1.89
N HIS A 86 -13.95 -0.31 -2.90
CA HIS A 86 -14.78 -0.82 -3.99
C HIS A 86 -14.61 0.00 -5.26
N PHE A 87 -14.87 -0.63 -6.40
CA PHE A 87 -15.01 0.04 -7.69
C PHE A 87 -16.39 -0.31 -8.26
N ALA A 88 -17.08 0.69 -8.82
CA ALA A 88 -18.41 0.50 -9.37
C ALA A 88 -18.67 1.36 -10.61
N GLU A 89 -19.41 0.80 -11.55
CA GLU A 89 -19.96 1.49 -12.73
C GLU A 89 -21.26 0.81 -13.16
N GLY A 90 -22.35 1.56 -13.22
CA GLY A 90 -23.68 1.02 -13.50
C GLY A 90 -24.07 -0.10 -12.52
N GLU A 91 -24.36 -1.30 -13.05
CA GLU A 91 -24.66 -2.50 -12.25
C GLU A 91 -23.41 -3.31 -11.84
N GLY A 92 -22.23 -2.98 -12.40
CA GLY A 92 -20.98 -3.65 -12.07
C GLY A 92 -20.37 -3.11 -10.78
N ARG A 93 -20.10 -3.99 -9.82
CA ARG A 93 -19.40 -3.64 -8.57
C ARG A 93 -18.40 -4.73 -8.19
N ILE A 94 -17.18 -4.32 -7.82
CA ILE A 94 -16.16 -5.18 -7.24
C ILE A 94 -15.84 -4.65 -5.84
N GLU A 95 -16.11 -5.49 -4.85
CA GLU A 95 -15.67 -5.27 -3.47
C GLU A 95 -14.22 -5.71 -3.30
N ILE A 96 -13.45 -4.88 -2.61
CA ILE A 96 -12.07 -5.16 -2.22
C ILE A 96 -12.06 -5.30 -0.70
N SER A 97 -11.64 -6.47 -0.22
CA SER A 97 -11.51 -6.76 1.21
C SER A 97 -10.38 -7.76 1.44
N ALA A 98 -9.15 -7.33 1.15
CA ALA A 98 -7.95 -8.11 1.35
C ALA A 98 -7.36 -7.89 2.75
N ILE A 99 -7.13 -8.97 3.48
CA ILE A 99 -6.54 -8.91 4.84
C ILE A 99 -5.44 -9.94 4.99
N ASN A 100 -4.50 -9.68 5.92
CA ASN A 100 -3.47 -10.64 6.24
C ASN A 100 -4.10 -11.90 6.83
N ARG A 101 -3.62 -13.07 6.36
CA ARG A 101 -4.01 -14.34 6.95
C ARG A 101 -3.36 -14.51 8.33
N HIS A 102 -4.14 -15.00 9.28
CA HIS A 102 -3.66 -15.39 10.60
C HIS A 102 -3.98 -16.85 10.87
N ILE A 103 -3.01 -17.57 11.45
CA ILE A 103 -3.20 -18.97 11.85
C ILE A 103 -4.29 -19.04 12.91
N GLY A 104 -5.21 -20.00 12.76
CA GLY A 104 -6.34 -20.19 13.67
C GLY A 104 -7.57 -19.32 13.36
N LEU A 105 -7.53 -18.47 12.32
CA LEU A 105 -8.69 -17.73 11.83
C LEU A 105 -9.19 -18.30 10.49
N LEU A 106 -10.42 -17.93 10.13
CA LEU A 106 -11.01 -18.26 8.83
C LEU A 106 -10.17 -17.67 7.69
N VAL A 107 -10.11 -18.39 6.57
CA VAL A 107 -9.44 -17.90 5.36
C VAL A 107 -10.21 -16.68 4.84
N PRO A 108 -9.55 -15.54 4.62
CA PRO A 108 -10.24 -14.36 4.14
C PRO A 108 -10.71 -14.54 2.69
N PRO A 109 -11.80 -13.86 2.29
CA PRO A 109 -12.25 -13.86 0.89
C PRO A 109 -11.18 -13.37 -0.09
N ASP A 110 -10.26 -12.51 0.37
CA ASP A 110 -9.05 -12.12 -0.34
C ASP A 110 -7.86 -12.06 0.63
N GLU A 111 -6.79 -12.75 0.29
CA GLU A 111 -5.60 -12.88 1.14
C GLU A 111 -4.58 -11.81 0.75
N LEU A 112 -4.13 -11.02 1.73
CA LEU A 112 -3.07 -10.04 1.56
C LEU A 112 -1.73 -10.67 2.03
N THR A 113 -0.76 -10.72 1.12
CA THR A 113 0.62 -11.12 1.42
C THR A 113 1.47 -9.87 1.60
N PRO A 114 1.86 -9.50 2.84
CA PRO A 114 2.60 -8.28 3.09
C PRO A 114 4.13 -8.50 3.05
N GLY A 115 4.88 -7.40 2.92
CA GLY A 115 6.31 -7.37 3.21
C GLY A 115 7.20 -8.02 2.16
N ILE A 116 6.71 -8.19 0.93
CA ILE A 116 7.52 -8.63 -0.21
C ILE A 116 8.57 -7.54 -0.45
N LYS A 117 9.85 -7.86 -0.24
CA LYS A 117 10.93 -6.91 -0.45
C LYS A 117 11.11 -6.67 -1.95
N LEU A 118 11.06 -5.41 -2.36
CA LEU A 118 11.38 -5.01 -3.72
C LEU A 118 12.84 -4.55 -3.79
N ASP A 119 13.38 -4.48 -5.00
CA ASP A 119 14.70 -3.91 -5.22
C ASP A 119 14.74 -2.45 -4.74
N GLN A 120 15.90 -2.05 -4.20
CA GLN A 120 16.15 -0.66 -3.89
C GLN A 120 16.22 0.14 -5.18
N GLY A 121 15.73 1.38 -5.13
CA GLY A 121 15.72 2.25 -6.28
C GLY A 121 15.95 3.70 -5.90
N SER A 122 15.89 4.56 -6.91
CA SER A 122 15.91 6.01 -6.73
C SER A 122 14.85 6.62 -7.64
N ASP A 123 14.16 7.64 -7.15
CA ASP A 123 13.25 8.46 -7.94
C ASP A 123 13.46 9.95 -7.60
N SER A 124 12.52 10.82 -7.99
CA SER A 124 12.59 12.27 -7.74
C SER A 124 12.63 12.65 -6.25
N PHE A 125 12.25 11.74 -5.35
CA PHE A 125 12.32 11.95 -3.90
C PHE A 125 13.62 11.42 -3.28
N GLY A 126 14.50 10.81 -4.09
CA GLY A 126 15.77 10.24 -3.66
C GLY A 126 15.79 8.72 -3.65
N VAL A 127 16.80 8.16 -2.98
CA VAL A 127 16.97 6.71 -2.81
C VAL A 127 15.87 6.18 -1.90
N PHE A 128 15.34 5.00 -2.20
CA PHE A 128 14.30 4.38 -1.39
C PHE A 128 14.48 2.88 -1.20
N TYR A 129 13.90 2.40 -0.10
CA TYR A 129 13.63 0.99 0.13
C TYR A 129 12.16 0.72 -0.07
N ALA A 130 11.83 -0.30 -0.87
CA ALA A 130 10.45 -0.59 -1.23
C ALA A 130 9.97 -1.96 -0.73
N PHE A 131 8.71 -1.99 -0.31
CA PHE A 131 8.01 -3.18 0.14
C PHE A 131 6.64 -3.24 -0.51
N ARG A 132 6.27 -4.42 -0.99
CA ARG A 132 4.96 -4.69 -1.58
C ARG A 132 4.10 -5.50 -0.63
N ALA A 133 2.83 -5.13 -0.56
CA ALA A 133 1.76 -6.02 -0.15
C ALA A 133 0.90 -6.35 -1.37
N GLN A 134 0.63 -7.64 -1.59
CA GLN A 134 -0.09 -8.10 -2.77
C GLN A 134 -1.34 -8.87 -2.35
N SER A 135 -2.50 -8.51 -2.89
CA SER A 135 -3.73 -9.27 -2.72
C SER A 135 -3.82 -10.41 -3.74
N ARG A 136 -4.42 -11.51 -3.33
CA ARG A 136 -4.46 -12.73 -4.13
C ARG A 136 -5.56 -12.71 -5.18
N ASN A 137 -6.78 -12.35 -4.77
CA ASN A 137 -7.98 -12.46 -5.61
C ASN A 137 -8.27 -11.14 -6.34
N SER A 138 -8.13 -9.99 -5.68
CA SER A 138 -8.26 -8.69 -6.35
C SER A 138 -7.04 -8.31 -7.19
N ARG A 139 -5.91 -9.00 -7.01
CA ARG A 139 -4.67 -8.82 -7.80
C ARG A 139 -4.14 -7.39 -7.74
N LEU A 140 -4.25 -6.77 -6.57
CA LEU A 140 -3.80 -5.41 -6.29
C LEU A 140 -2.46 -5.45 -5.56
N ASN A 141 -1.59 -4.51 -5.92
CA ASN A 141 -0.29 -4.30 -5.30
C ASN A 141 -0.30 -2.96 -4.58
N VAL A 142 0.11 -2.97 -3.31
CA VAL A 142 0.36 -1.77 -2.52
C VAL A 142 1.85 -1.67 -2.28
N ASP A 143 2.49 -0.73 -2.97
CA ASP A 143 3.92 -0.47 -2.87
C ASP A 143 4.18 0.69 -1.89
N LEU A 144 4.88 0.37 -0.81
CA LEU A 144 5.35 1.30 0.20
C LEU A 144 6.83 1.58 -0.02
N LYS A 145 7.19 2.86 -0.07
CA LYS A 145 8.58 3.31 -0.18
C LYS A 145 8.99 4.04 1.09
N ILE A 146 10.19 3.76 1.58
CA ILE A 146 10.81 4.42 2.72
C ILE A 146 12.01 5.21 2.19
N TYR A 147 11.97 6.52 2.41
CA TYR A 147 13.02 7.45 2.02
C TYR A 147 13.85 7.80 3.26
N PRO A 148 15.16 7.50 3.28
CA PRO A 148 16.04 8.06 4.28
C PRO A 148 16.26 9.56 3.99
N ILE A 149 16.15 10.39 5.02
CA ILE A 149 16.43 11.82 4.95
C ILE A 149 17.70 12.06 5.76
N ASP A 150 18.64 12.80 5.18
CA ASP A 150 19.88 13.13 5.87
C ASP A 150 19.63 14.24 6.89
N CYS A 151 20.20 14.07 8.08
CA CYS A 151 19.88 14.87 9.26
C CYS A 151 20.72 16.15 9.41
N PHE A 152 21.69 16.34 8.52
CA PHE A 152 22.64 17.44 8.56
C PHE A 152 22.31 18.55 7.55
N LEU A 153 21.07 18.59 7.05
CA LEU A 153 20.52 19.66 6.21
C LEU A 153 19.85 20.75 7.03
#